data_AF-A0A7J8GV78-F1
#
_entry.id   AF-A0A7J8GV78-F1
#
_cell.length_a   1.000
_cell.length_b   1.000
_cell.length_c   1.000
_cell.angle_alpha   90.00
_cell.angle_beta   90.00
_cell.angle_gamma   90.00
#
_symmetry.space_group_name_H-M   'P 1'
#
loop_
_entity.id
_entity.type
_entity.pdbx_description
1 polymer ?
#
loop_
_entity_poly.entity_id
_entity_poly.type
_entity_poly.pdbx_seq_one_letter_code
_entity_poly.pdbx_strand_id
1 'polypeptide(L)'
;MKPNPTPLLTSRHNVFQNDEFDVFSRDSVDLSRVHKGRRKVENTRSLLNDKREVVAQRQRYEQYSVVVEEVPLQPGEGLSYHGDNYEDEYDDTYDGNQVGANDADSDDELISRRPFTIPQVLRTKVPREGQEEEDEDEEEAEDEAPKPDHFVQDPAVLREKAEARRMAFLARKGYRHDSSTAVAGSPRGHGQSRETTQERRKKEANKSTRANHNRRTMADRKRNKGMIPS
;
A
#
# COMPACT_ATOMS: atom_id res chain seq x y z
N MET A 1 35.74 38.43 -31.50
CA MET A 1 36.34 37.09 -31.27
C MET A 1 35.56 36.41 -30.16
N LYS A 2 35.47 35.07 -30.14
CA LYS A 2 34.94 34.37 -28.95
C LYS A 2 35.99 34.38 -27.83
N PRO A 3 35.60 34.48 -26.54
CA PRO A 3 36.53 34.26 -25.45
C PRO A 3 36.96 32.78 -25.45
N ASN A 4 38.24 32.51 -25.18
CA ASN A 4 38.72 31.15 -25.00
C ASN A 4 38.13 30.58 -23.67
N PRO A 5 37.65 29.33 -23.64
CA PRO A 5 37.17 28.71 -22.41
C PRO A 5 38.30 28.61 -21.38
N THR A 6 37.95 28.69 -20.09
CA THR A 6 38.96 28.61 -19.03
C THR A 6 39.59 27.21 -18.99
N PRO A 7 40.89 27.08 -18.71
CA PRO A 7 41.60 25.80 -18.81
C PRO A 7 41.07 24.71 -17.85
N LEU A 8 40.38 25.12 -16.78
CA LEU A 8 39.71 24.23 -15.83
C LEU A 8 38.36 23.67 -16.32
N LEU A 9 37.77 24.23 -17.39
CA LEU A 9 36.62 23.65 -18.08
C LEU A 9 37.08 22.68 -19.16
N THR A 10 38.11 23.03 -19.94
CA THR A 10 38.67 22.19 -21.01
C THR A 10 39.22 20.85 -20.50
N SER A 11 39.71 20.78 -19.26
CA SER A 11 40.26 19.56 -18.66
C SER A 11 39.23 18.65 -17.96
N ARG A 12 37.95 19.05 -17.87
CA ARG A 12 36.92 18.31 -17.11
C ARG A 12 35.89 17.69 -18.06
N HIS A 13 36.01 16.40 -18.28
CA HIS A 13 35.02 15.62 -19.04
C HIS A 13 33.64 15.65 -18.36
N ASN A 14 32.58 15.85 -19.15
CA ASN A 14 31.19 15.83 -18.73
C ASN A 14 30.41 14.72 -19.47
N VAL A 15 29.28 14.27 -18.92
CA VAL A 15 28.47 13.18 -19.52
C VAL A 15 27.89 13.55 -20.89
N PHE A 16 27.77 14.85 -21.18
CA PHE A 16 27.24 15.40 -22.42
C PHE A 16 28.32 15.89 -23.39
N GLN A 17 29.59 15.50 -23.23
CA GLN A 17 30.68 16.13 -24.00
C GLN A 17 30.53 15.91 -25.51
N ASN A 18 30.52 17.01 -26.27
CA ASN A 18 30.21 17.06 -27.71
C ASN A 18 28.78 16.61 -28.10
N ASP A 19 27.91 16.19 -27.16
CA ASP A 19 26.49 15.96 -27.42
C ASP A 19 25.75 17.31 -27.56
N GLU A 20 24.52 17.28 -28.07
CA GLU A 20 23.60 18.42 -28.19
C GLU A 20 23.43 19.23 -26.88
N PHE A 21 23.65 18.58 -25.73
CA PHE A 21 23.54 19.12 -24.38
C PHE A 21 24.85 19.69 -23.78
N ASP A 22 25.93 19.80 -24.56
CA ASP A 22 27.22 20.28 -24.05
C ASP A 22 27.24 21.80 -23.77
N VAL A 23 26.98 22.16 -22.52
CA VAL A 23 27.05 23.55 -22.01
C VAL A 23 28.48 24.08 -21.78
N PHE A 24 29.53 23.26 -21.96
CA PHE A 24 30.92 23.70 -21.74
C PHE A 24 31.69 23.95 -23.05
N SER A 25 31.31 23.30 -24.14
CA SER A 25 31.91 23.55 -25.48
C SER A 25 31.06 24.43 -26.41
N ARG A 26 29.76 24.64 -26.11
CA ARG A 26 28.82 25.38 -26.96
C ARG A 26 28.07 26.46 -26.20
N ASP A 27 27.94 27.63 -26.82
CA ASP A 27 27.16 28.77 -26.27
C ASP A 27 25.64 28.53 -26.30
N SER A 28 25.19 27.54 -27.07
CA SER A 28 23.78 27.21 -27.29
C SER A 28 23.57 25.69 -27.30
N VAL A 29 22.63 25.21 -26.48
CA VAL A 29 22.18 23.82 -26.40
C VAL A 29 21.01 23.59 -27.36
N ASP A 30 20.96 22.44 -28.05
CA ASP A 30 19.74 22.04 -28.74
C ASP A 30 18.73 21.45 -27.74
N LEU A 31 17.48 21.93 -27.82
CA LEU A 31 16.38 21.52 -26.97
C LEU A 31 15.37 20.63 -27.72
N SER A 32 15.64 20.25 -28.98
CA SER A 32 14.76 19.41 -29.83
C SER A 32 14.34 18.10 -29.16
N ARG A 33 15.27 17.38 -28.50
CA ARG A 33 14.97 16.16 -27.72
C ARG A 33 14.26 16.46 -26.38
N VAL A 34 14.38 17.67 -25.83
CA VAL A 34 13.90 18.03 -24.48
C VAL A 34 12.39 18.26 -24.47
N HIS A 35 11.66 17.37 -23.81
CA HIS A 35 10.22 17.50 -23.66
C HIS A 35 9.79 17.81 -22.22
N LYS A 36 9.12 18.95 -22.01
CA LYS A 36 8.57 19.34 -20.70
C LYS A 36 7.21 18.67 -20.45
N GLY A 37 7.18 17.69 -19.53
CA GLY A 37 5.98 16.96 -19.09
C GLY A 37 5.85 15.57 -19.72
N ARG A 38 4.63 15.00 -19.80
CA ARG A 38 4.38 13.84 -20.67
C ARG A 38 4.35 14.28 -22.13
N ARG A 39 5.00 13.51 -23.04
CA ARG A 39 4.81 13.68 -24.50
C ARG A 39 3.35 13.39 -24.84
N LYS A 40 2.73 14.21 -25.70
CA LYS A 40 1.45 13.85 -26.33
C LYS A 40 1.76 12.76 -27.35
N VAL A 41 1.64 11.50 -26.94
CA VAL A 41 1.77 10.36 -27.86
C VAL A 41 0.50 10.33 -28.69
N GLU A 42 0.61 10.65 -29.98
CA GLU A 42 -0.56 10.82 -30.86
C GLU A 42 -1.36 9.53 -31.05
N ASN A 43 -0.68 8.37 -31.00
CA ASN A 43 -1.31 7.06 -30.91
C ASN A 43 -0.39 6.07 -30.18
N THR A 44 -0.93 5.31 -29.22
CA THR A 44 -0.18 4.24 -28.52
C THR A 44 0.36 3.19 -29.48
N ARG A 45 -0.42 2.85 -30.53
CA ARG A 45 -0.01 1.96 -31.62
C ARG A 45 1.22 2.47 -32.38
N SER A 46 1.40 3.80 -32.50
CA SER A 46 2.57 4.39 -33.17
C SER A 46 3.84 4.18 -32.33
N LEU A 47 3.75 4.42 -31.02
CA LEU A 47 4.86 4.20 -30.08
C LEU A 47 5.26 2.72 -30.02
N LEU A 48 4.31 1.79 -29.93
CA LEU A 48 4.59 0.35 -29.89
C LEU A 48 5.09 -0.22 -31.24
N ASN A 49 4.89 0.52 -32.33
CA ASN A 49 5.42 0.18 -33.65
C ASN A 49 6.81 0.76 -33.93
N ASP A 50 7.34 1.65 -33.07
CA ASP A 50 8.72 2.14 -33.23
C ASP A 50 9.73 1.07 -32.79
N LYS A 51 10.08 0.21 -33.74
CA LYS A 51 11.05 -0.87 -33.58
C LYS A 51 12.46 -0.48 -34.03
N ARG A 52 12.78 0.82 -34.18
CA ARG A 52 14.10 1.30 -34.64
C ARG A 52 15.25 0.76 -33.79
N GLU A 53 15.09 0.77 -32.47
CA GLU A 53 16.08 0.21 -31.55
C GLU A 53 16.26 -1.29 -31.78
N VAL A 54 15.17 -2.06 -31.89
CA VAL A 54 15.21 -3.51 -32.15
C VAL A 54 15.95 -3.83 -33.45
N VAL A 55 15.75 -3.05 -34.51
CA VAL A 55 16.49 -3.18 -35.78
C VAL A 55 17.98 -2.87 -35.60
N ALA A 56 18.34 -1.85 -34.81
CA ALA A 56 19.73 -1.55 -34.49
C ALA A 56 20.39 -2.56 -33.52
N GLN A 57 19.60 -3.27 -32.70
CA GLN A 57 20.11 -4.37 -31.87
C GLN A 57 20.27 -5.67 -32.67
N ARG A 58 19.43 -5.90 -33.70
CA ARG A 58 19.43 -7.12 -34.53
C ARG A 58 20.82 -7.46 -35.07
N GLN A 59 21.57 -6.48 -35.59
CA GLN A 59 22.93 -6.69 -36.10
C GLN A 59 23.92 -7.21 -35.03
N ARG A 60 23.70 -6.91 -33.75
CA ARG A 60 24.50 -7.47 -32.63
C ARG A 60 24.04 -8.88 -32.28
N TYR A 61 22.74 -9.15 -32.32
CA TYR A 61 22.22 -10.51 -32.13
C TYR A 61 22.58 -11.46 -33.29
N GLU A 62 22.73 -10.96 -34.51
CA GLU A 62 23.26 -11.70 -35.66
C GLU A 62 24.76 -12.05 -35.49
N GLN A 63 25.52 -11.34 -34.66
CA GLN A 63 26.88 -11.76 -34.26
C GLN A 63 26.86 -12.89 -33.21
N TYR A 64 25.74 -13.05 -32.50
CA TYR A 64 25.48 -14.13 -31.55
C TYR A 64 24.57 -15.22 -32.13
N SER A 65 24.31 -15.24 -33.45
CA SER A 65 23.68 -16.39 -34.09
C SER A 65 24.70 -17.52 -34.12
N VAL A 66 24.74 -18.30 -33.03
CA VAL A 66 25.43 -19.59 -33.00
C VAL A 66 24.88 -20.39 -34.16
N VAL A 67 25.72 -20.67 -35.16
CA VAL A 67 25.39 -21.63 -36.20
C VAL A 67 25.40 -22.98 -35.50
N VAL A 68 24.22 -23.39 -35.04
CA VAL A 68 23.97 -24.79 -34.73
C VAL A 68 24.12 -25.52 -36.05
N GLU A 69 25.24 -26.22 -36.20
CA GLU A 69 25.37 -27.25 -37.22
C GLU A 69 24.30 -28.30 -36.89
N GLU A 70 23.21 -28.31 -37.67
CA GLU A 70 22.12 -29.27 -37.54
C GLU A 70 22.63 -30.65 -37.96
N VAL A 71 23.41 -31.29 -37.08
CA VAL A 71 23.87 -32.67 -37.23
C VAL A 71 22.64 -33.56 -37.40
N PRO A 72 22.44 -34.20 -38.58
CA PRO A 72 21.23 -34.98 -38.80
C PRO A 72 21.29 -36.27 -37.98
N LEU A 73 20.64 -36.27 -36.81
CA LEU A 73 20.48 -37.46 -35.99
C LEU A 73 19.75 -38.53 -36.82
N GLN A 74 20.34 -39.71 -36.92
CA GLN A 74 19.74 -40.81 -37.68
C GLN A 74 18.45 -41.27 -36.98
N PRO A 75 17.39 -41.59 -37.76
CA PRO A 75 16.09 -41.99 -37.19
C PRO A 75 16.22 -43.33 -36.44
N GLY A 76 16.42 -43.22 -35.13
CA GLY A 76 16.70 -44.34 -34.23
C GLY A 76 17.53 -43.93 -33.00
N GLU A 77 18.41 -42.93 -33.13
CA GLU A 77 19.28 -42.46 -32.04
C GLU A 77 18.61 -41.30 -31.24
N GLY A 78 17.34 -41.52 -30.90
CA GLY A 78 16.49 -40.54 -30.22
C GLY A 78 16.80 -40.38 -28.75
N LEU A 79 17.80 -39.56 -28.44
CA LEU A 79 18.06 -38.86 -27.15
C LEU A 79 17.24 -39.35 -25.95
N SER A 80 17.79 -40.29 -25.19
CA SER A 80 17.32 -40.70 -23.84
C SER A 80 17.54 -39.61 -22.76
N TYR A 81 17.56 -38.35 -23.17
CA TYR A 81 17.85 -37.15 -22.37
C TYR A 81 16.72 -36.11 -22.47
N HIS A 82 15.65 -36.42 -23.22
CA HIS A 82 14.64 -35.42 -23.59
C HIS A 82 13.17 -35.85 -23.35
N GLY A 83 12.96 -36.89 -22.56
CA GLY A 83 11.63 -37.35 -22.12
C GLY A 83 11.62 -37.82 -20.67
N ASP A 84 10.69 -37.25 -19.89
CA ASP A 84 10.04 -37.89 -18.75
C ASP A 84 10.91 -38.29 -17.53
N ASN A 85 12.12 -37.73 -17.38
CA ASN A 85 12.97 -37.89 -16.18
C ASN A 85 12.79 -36.80 -15.10
N TYR A 86 11.92 -35.81 -15.33
CA TYR A 86 11.57 -34.81 -14.33
C TYR A 86 10.30 -35.25 -13.62
N GLU A 87 10.47 -36.07 -12.59
CA GLU A 87 9.41 -36.40 -11.62
C GLU A 87 9.01 -35.08 -10.92
N ASP A 88 7.83 -34.54 -11.26
CA ASP A 88 7.28 -33.30 -10.71
C ASP A 88 6.45 -33.53 -9.43
N GLU A 89 6.50 -34.76 -8.91
CA GLU A 89 5.89 -35.22 -7.67
C GLU A 89 6.65 -34.62 -6.47
N TYR A 90 6.23 -33.42 -6.06
CA TYR A 90 6.68 -32.75 -4.85
C TYR A 90 6.40 -33.63 -3.62
N ASP A 91 7.47 -34.07 -2.96
CA ASP A 91 7.48 -34.80 -1.68
C ASP A 91 6.48 -34.20 -0.67
N ASP A 92 5.45 -34.96 -0.33
CA ASP A 92 4.31 -34.56 0.49
C ASP A 92 4.57 -34.64 2.01
N THR A 93 5.81 -34.96 2.42
CA THR A 93 6.25 -34.96 3.83
C THR A 93 5.99 -33.64 4.60
N TYR A 94 5.74 -32.53 3.90
CA TYR A 94 5.46 -31.22 4.51
C TYR A 94 3.99 -30.94 4.87
N ASP A 95 3.02 -31.81 4.55
CA ASP A 95 1.67 -31.71 5.15
C ASP A 95 1.64 -32.32 6.57
N GLY A 96 2.68 -33.08 6.94
CA GLY A 96 2.84 -33.76 8.24
C GLY A 96 3.37 -32.90 9.40
N ASN A 97 3.29 -31.56 9.33
CA ASN A 97 3.86 -30.66 10.35
C ASN A 97 3.06 -30.61 11.67
N GLN A 98 3.04 -31.73 12.42
CA GLN A 98 2.51 -31.85 13.80
C GLN A 98 3.42 -31.15 14.85
N VAL A 99 3.91 -29.94 14.55
CA VAL A 99 4.79 -29.17 15.43
C VAL A 99 3.99 -28.51 16.57
N GLY A 100 4.40 -28.74 17.81
CA GLY A 100 3.71 -28.26 19.03
C GLY A 100 2.99 -29.35 19.85
N ALA A 101 2.85 -30.59 19.35
CA ALA A 101 2.22 -31.68 20.10
C ALA A 101 3.06 -32.26 21.26
N ASN A 102 4.29 -31.75 21.47
CA ASN A 102 5.22 -32.17 22.51
C ASN A 102 5.61 -31.01 23.46
N ASP A 103 4.95 -29.85 23.36
CA ASP A 103 5.20 -28.72 24.25
C ASP A 103 4.62 -29.08 25.64
N ALA A 104 5.51 -29.43 26.58
CA ALA A 104 5.17 -30.08 27.85
C ALA A 104 4.61 -29.13 28.94
N ASP A 105 3.92 -28.07 28.53
CA ASP A 105 3.27 -27.08 29.40
C ASP A 105 1.97 -27.67 29.95
N SER A 106 2.03 -28.35 31.11
CA SER A 106 0.85 -28.92 31.76
C SER A 106 -0.06 -27.82 32.35
N ASP A 107 -1.38 -27.96 32.17
CA ASP A 107 -2.39 -26.98 32.63
C ASP A 107 -2.28 -26.64 34.14
N ASP A 108 -1.77 -27.56 34.96
CA ASP A 108 -1.53 -27.36 36.40
C ASP A 108 -0.58 -26.18 36.72
N GLU A 109 0.35 -25.86 35.82
CA GLU A 109 1.24 -24.69 35.93
C GLU A 109 0.47 -23.36 35.79
N LEU A 110 -0.59 -23.30 34.98
CA LEU A 110 -1.42 -22.08 34.88
C LEU A 110 -2.28 -21.86 36.13
N ILE A 111 -2.84 -22.94 36.69
CA ILE A 111 -3.74 -22.88 37.86
C ILE A 111 -2.96 -22.46 39.11
N SER A 112 -1.75 -23.00 39.30
CA SER A 112 -0.89 -22.72 40.45
C SER A 112 -0.28 -21.31 40.43
N ARG A 113 0.03 -20.77 39.24
CA ARG A 113 0.63 -19.42 39.10
C ARG A 113 -0.35 -18.26 39.21
N ARG A 114 -1.67 -18.48 39.09
CA ARG A 114 -2.65 -17.37 39.02
C ARG A 114 -4.03 -17.77 39.59
N PRO A 115 -4.45 -17.25 40.77
CA PRO A 115 -5.74 -17.61 41.36
C PRO A 115 -6.91 -17.16 40.48
N PHE A 116 -7.89 -18.06 40.29
CA PHE A 116 -9.04 -17.83 39.42
C PHE A 116 -9.82 -16.59 39.87
N THR A 117 -9.74 -15.53 39.06
CA THR A 117 -10.28 -14.22 39.42
C THR A 117 -11.60 -14.00 38.68
N ILE A 118 -12.72 -14.07 39.41
CA ILE A 118 -14.07 -13.93 38.85
C ILE A 118 -14.17 -12.62 38.03
N PRO A 119 -14.53 -12.69 36.72
CA PRO A 119 -14.67 -11.52 35.86
C PRO A 119 -15.65 -10.48 36.40
N GLN A 120 -15.37 -9.19 36.16
CA GLN A 120 -16.14 -8.09 36.76
C GLN A 120 -17.63 -8.09 36.36
N VAL A 121 -17.98 -8.60 35.18
CA VAL A 121 -19.38 -8.82 34.73
C VAL A 121 -20.12 -9.92 35.48
N LEU A 122 -19.41 -10.83 36.17
CA LEU A 122 -19.97 -11.88 37.02
C LEU A 122 -19.86 -11.56 38.52
N ARG A 123 -19.25 -10.41 38.88
CA ARG A 123 -19.26 -9.92 40.26
C ARG A 123 -20.60 -9.24 40.53
N THR A 124 -21.39 -9.82 41.42
CA THR A 124 -22.58 -9.16 41.96
C THR A 124 -22.20 -7.82 42.57
N LYS A 125 -22.94 -6.76 42.22
CA LYS A 125 -22.69 -5.40 42.73
C LYS A 125 -23.05 -5.32 44.21
N VAL A 126 -22.10 -5.62 45.10
CA VAL A 126 -22.19 -5.21 46.51
C VAL A 126 -21.92 -3.71 46.55
N PRO A 127 -22.81 -2.87 47.11
CA PRO A 127 -22.56 -1.45 47.23
C PRO A 127 -21.38 -1.22 48.17
N ARG A 128 -20.38 -0.46 47.69
CA ARG A 128 -19.31 0.06 48.54
C ARG A 128 -19.63 1.51 48.82
N GLU A 129 -20.10 1.78 50.03
CA GLU A 129 -20.34 3.13 50.54
C GLU A 129 -19.02 3.92 50.55
N GLY A 130 -19.06 5.20 50.13
CA GLY A 130 -17.91 6.10 50.23
C GLY A 130 -17.80 7.17 49.14
N GLN A 131 -18.41 8.33 49.43
CA GLN A 131 -18.08 9.69 48.95
C GLN A 131 -18.49 10.10 47.53
N GLU A 132 -19.46 11.03 47.51
CA GLU A 132 -19.67 12.09 46.53
C GLU A 132 -18.54 13.17 46.62
N GLU A 133 -18.37 14.20 45.78
CA GLU A 133 -18.98 14.64 44.50
C GLU A 133 -17.82 14.69 43.43
N GLU A 134 -17.69 15.51 42.36
CA GLU A 134 -18.44 16.62 41.75
C GLU A 134 -17.96 16.77 40.27
N ASP A 135 -18.82 16.66 39.24
CA ASP A 135 -18.63 17.25 37.89
C ASP A 135 -19.87 16.98 36.98
N GLU A 136 -20.25 17.96 36.15
CA GLU A 136 -21.47 17.96 35.32
C GLU A 136 -21.32 17.19 33.99
N ASP A 137 -22.32 16.40 33.58
CA ASP A 137 -22.70 16.25 32.16
C ASP A 137 -24.14 15.66 32.02
N GLU A 138 -25.00 16.44 31.37
CA GLU A 138 -26.35 16.19 30.81
C GLU A 138 -27.19 14.95 31.27
N GLU A 139 -28.40 15.21 31.80
CA GLU A 139 -29.51 14.23 31.87
C GLU A 139 -29.99 13.82 30.45
N GLU A 140 -29.27 12.95 29.73
CA GLU A 140 -29.90 12.13 28.70
C GLU A 140 -30.89 11.19 29.40
N ALA A 141 -32.18 11.55 29.33
CA ALA A 141 -33.26 10.80 29.94
C ALA A 141 -33.18 9.30 29.58
N GLU A 142 -33.16 8.44 30.60
CA GLU A 142 -33.23 6.98 30.42
C GLU A 142 -34.63 6.59 29.90
N ASP A 143 -34.85 6.76 28.59
CA ASP A 143 -35.90 6.06 27.85
C ASP A 143 -35.83 4.58 28.24
N GLU A 144 -36.84 4.08 28.97
CA GLU A 144 -36.83 2.77 29.62
C GLU A 144 -36.78 1.65 28.57
N ALA A 145 -35.56 1.34 28.11
CA ALA A 145 -35.33 0.47 26.98
C ALA A 145 -35.84 -0.94 27.32
N PRO A 146 -36.87 -1.45 26.63
CA PRO A 146 -37.47 -2.72 26.99
C PRO A 146 -36.42 -3.82 26.95
N LYS A 147 -36.41 -4.64 28.01
CA LYS A 147 -35.44 -5.72 28.23
C LYS A 147 -35.28 -6.51 26.92
N PRO A 148 -34.05 -6.69 26.39
CA PRO A 148 -33.87 -7.29 25.09
C PRO A 148 -34.33 -8.75 25.11
N ASP A 149 -35.45 -9.02 24.44
CA ASP A 149 -35.97 -10.36 24.27
C ASP A 149 -34.91 -11.30 23.67
N HIS A 150 -34.94 -12.57 24.07
CA HIS A 150 -34.02 -13.59 23.56
C HIS A 150 -34.24 -13.96 22.08
N PHE A 151 -35.20 -13.30 21.40
CA PHE A 151 -35.35 -13.37 19.95
C PHE A 151 -34.33 -12.46 19.25
N VAL A 152 -33.52 -13.06 18.36
CA VAL A 152 -32.65 -12.30 17.45
C VAL A 152 -33.52 -11.43 16.54
N GLN A 153 -33.38 -10.10 16.67
CA GLN A 153 -34.10 -9.14 15.82
C GLN A 153 -33.83 -9.39 14.33
N ASP A 154 -34.86 -9.21 13.50
CA ASP A 154 -34.78 -9.45 12.06
C ASP A 154 -33.56 -8.75 11.42
N PRO A 155 -32.73 -9.46 10.64
CA PRO A 155 -31.50 -8.91 10.08
C PRO A 155 -31.76 -7.79 9.06
N ALA A 156 -32.99 -7.67 8.56
CA ALA A 156 -33.43 -6.52 7.78
C ALA A 156 -33.53 -5.24 8.64
N VAL A 157 -34.20 -5.32 9.80
CA VAL A 157 -34.36 -4.20 10.74
C VAL A 157 -33.01 -3.77 11.32
N LEU A 158 -32.12 -4.72 11.62
CA LEU A 158 -30.76 -4.43 12.05
C LEU A 158 -29.93 -3.71 10.97
N ARG A 159 -30.11 -4.09 9.69
CA ARG A 159 -29.46 -3.41 8.55
C ARG A 159 -30.00 -2.00 8.36
N GLU A 160 -31.32 -1.82 8.36
CA GLU A 160 -31.98 -0.52 8.26
C GLU A 160 -31.53 0.41 9.40
N LYS A 161 -31.53 -0.06 10.65
CA LYS A 161 -31.08 0.72 11.82
C LYS A 161 -29.59 1.08 11.76
N ALA A 162 -28.76 0.24 11.14
CA ALA A 162 -27.34 0.55 10.88
C ALA A 162 -27.17 1.57 9.74
N GLU A 163 -27.96 1.49 8.68
CA GLU A 163 -27.96 2.43 7.56
C GLU A 163 -28.50 3.81 7.97
N ALA A 164 -29.58 3.86 8.75
CA ALA A 164 -30.10 5.10 9.35
C ALA A 164 -29.05 5.79 10.25
N ARG A 165 -28.38 5.04 11.13
CA ARG A 165 -27.25 5.57 11.94
C ARG A 165 -26.09 6.07 11.07
N ARG A 166 -25.75 5.35 9.99
CA ARG A 166 -24.72 5.75 9.03
C ARG A 166 -25.11 7.07 8.33
N MET A 167 -26.36 7.20 7.89
CA MET A 167 -26.88 8.42 7.24
C MET A 167 -26.90 9.61 8.20
N ALA A 168 -27.38 9.43 9.44
CA ALA A 168 -27.35 10.48 10.47
C ALA A 168 -25.92 10.93 10.80
N PHE A 169 -24.97 9.99 10.90
CA PHE A 169 -23.55 10.31 11.09
C PHE A 169 -22.96 11.07 9.88
N LEU A 170 -23.28 10.67 8.65
CA LEU A 170 -22.85 11.37 7.43
C LEU A 170 -23.43 12.80 7.35
N ALA A 171 -24.67 13.00 7.80
CA ALA A 171 -25.30 14.32 7.91
C ALA A 171 -24.62 15.19 8.98
N ARG A 172 -24.56 14.73 10.25
CA ARG A 172 -23.95 15.49 11.36
C ARG A 172 -22.46 15.78 11.13
N LYS A 173 -21.75 14.91 10.41
CA LYS A 173 -20.34 15.09 10.06
C LYS A 173 -20.12 15.97 8.82
N GLY A 174 -21.19 16.38 8.14
CA GLY A 174 -21.12 17.15 6.90
C GLY A 174 -20.35 16.41 5.81
N TYR A 175 -20.87 15.26 5.36
CA TYR A 175 -20.25 14.45 4.32
C TYR A 175 -20.05 15.26 3.03
N ARG A 176 -18.84 15.79 2.86
CA ARG A 176 -18.38 16.34 1.59
C ARG A 176 -18.10 15.15 0.68
N HIS A 177 -18.81 15.10 -0.45
CA HIS A 177 -18.45 14.26 -1.59
C HIS A 177 -16.96 14.42 -1.85
N ASP A 178 -16.23 13.30 -2.00
CA ASP A 178 -14.77 13.35 -2.17
C ASP A 178 -14.47 14.11 -3.47
N SER A 179 -13.73 15.22 -3.36
CA SER A 179 -13.51 16.18 -4.45
C SER A 179 -12.42 15.69 -5.42
N SER A 180 -12.60 14.48 -5.93
CA SER A 180 -11.74 13.84 -6.93
C SER A 180 -11.61 14.68 -8.21
N THR A 181 -12.63 15.47 -8.53
CA THR A 181 -12.62 16.51 -9.58
C THR A 181 -11.51 17.54 -9.39
N ALA A 182 -11.13 17.88 -8.16
CA ALA A 182 -10.04 18.82 -7.87
C ALA A 182 -8.66 18.24 -8.26
N VAL A 183 -8.51 16.93 -8.38
CA VAL A 183 -7.25 16.30 -8.83
C VAL A 183 -7.01 16.47 -10.34
N ALA A 184 -8.05 16.82 -11.10
CA ALA A 184 -7.94 17.19 -12.52
C ALA A 184 -7.32 18.60 -12.67
N GLY A 185 -5.99 18.65 -12.72
CA GLY A 185 -5.24 19.90 -12.86
C GLY A 185 -5.64 20.71 -14.11
N SER A 186 -5.72 22.03 -13.95
CA SER A 186 -6.09 23.00 -14.98
C SER A 186 -5.21 22.92 -16.26
N PRO A 187 -5.73 23.36 -17.44
CA PRO A 187 -5.00 23.28 -18.69
C PRO A 187 -3.63 23.98 -18.63
N ARG A 188 -2.61 23.27 -19.11
CA ARG A 188 -1.17 23.62 -19.05
C ARG A 188 -0.91 25.11 -19.28
N GLY A 189 -0.46 25.78 -18.22
CA GLY A 189 -0.20 27.24 -18.20
C GLY A 189 -1.07 27.95 -17.16
N HIS A 190 -2.27 27.46 -16.91
CA HIS A 190 -3.09 27.88 -15.78
C HIS A 190 -2.63 27.18 -14.50
N GLY A 191 -2.52 27.94 -13.41
CA GLY A 191 -2.12 27.42 -12.10
C GLY A 191 -3.17 26.48 -11.49
N GLN A 192 -2.76 25.74 -10.46
CA GLN A 192 -3.66 24.88 -9.69
C GLN A 192 -4.70 25.73 -8.95
N SER A 193 -5.96 25.27 -8.89
CA SER A 193 -7.07 26.06 -8.33
C SER A 193 -6.87 26.37 -6.83
N ARG A 194 -7.44 27.48 -6.35
CA ARG A 194 -7.40 27.86 -4.92
C ARG A 194 -7.85 26.71 -4.01
N GLU A 195 -8.88 25.97 -4.42
CA GLU A 195 -9.42 24.82 -3.71
C GLU A 195 -8.39 23.69 -3.56
N THR A 196 -7.71 23.26 -4.65
CA THR A 196 -6.65 22.23 -4.57
C THR A 196 -5.53 22.61 -3.60
N THR A 197 -5.15 23.89 -3.55
CA THR A 197 -4.09 24.34 -2.64
C THR A 197 -4.54 24.35 -1.18
N GLN A 198 -5.82 24.63 -0.91
CA GLN A 198 -6.40 24.53 0.43
C GLN A 198 -6.59 23.09 0.87
N GLU A 199 -7.07 22.22 -0.03
CA GLU A 199 -7.15 20.78 0.21
C GLU A 199 -5.79 20.17 0.52
N ARG A 200 -4.79 20.49 -0.31
CA ARG A 200 -3.43 19.98 -0.12
C ARG A 200 -2.85 20.43 1.21
N ARG A 201 -3.00 21.71 1.58
CA ARG A 201 -2.63 22.21 2.93
C ARG A 201 -3.36 21.45 4.05
N LYS A 202 -4.66 21.17 3.91
CA LYS A 202 -5.44 20.38 4.89
C LYS A 202 -4.97 18.92 4.96
N LYS A 203 -4.64 18.30 3.83
CA LYS A 203 -4.12 16.92 3.72
C LYS A 203 -2.69 16.81 4.28
N GLU A 204 -1.85 17.82 4.05
CA GLU A 204 -0.50 17.95 4.62
C GLU A 204 -0.54 18.17 6.14
N ALA A 205 -1.33 19.11 6.64
CA ALA A 205 -1.44 19.43 8.07
C ALA A 205 -1.99 18.26 8.92
N ASN A 206 -2.91 17.46 8.37
CA ASN A 206 -3.46 16.28 9.06
C ASN A 206 -2.66 14.98 8.85
N LYS A 207 -1.54 15.03 8.09
CA LYS A 207 -0.75 13.85 7.73
C LYS A 207 -0.12 13.18 8.96
N SER A 208 0.39 13.98 9.90
CA SER A 208 0.89 13.52 11.20
C SER A 208 -0.24 12.99 12.09
N THR A 209 -1.33 13.76 12.21
CA THR A 209 -2.48 13.47 13.09
C THR A 209 -3.09 12.11 12.81
N ARG A 210 -3.33 11.76 11.54
CA ARG A 210 -3.99 10.49 11.17
C ARG A 210 -3.06 9.27 11.12
N ALA A 211 -1.79 9.44 10.73
CA ALA A 211 -0.89 8.30 10.46
C ALA A 211 -0.35 7.59 11.72
N ASN A 212 -0.27 8.32 12.84
CA ASN A 212 0.39 7.83 14.06
C ASN A 212 -0.55 7.66 15.27
N HIS A 213 -1.50 8.57 15.52
CA HIS A 213 -2.39 8.45 16.70
C HIS A 213 -3.21 7.15 16.70
N ASN A 214 -3.66 6.70 15.53
CA ASN A 214 -4.46 5.48 15.40
C ASN A 214 -3.68 4.19 15.74
N ARG A 215 -2.34 4.25 15.87
CA ARG A 215 -1.53 3.11 16.33
C ARG A 215 -1.57 3.00 17.85
N ARG A 216 -1.40 4.11 18.57
CA ARG A 216 -1.46 4.15 20.05
C ARG A 216 -2.86 3.75 20.53
N THR A 217 -3.92 4.44 20.04
CA THR A 217 -5.30 4.14 20.44
C THR A 217 -5.71 2.69 20.16
N MET A 218 -5.28 2.10 19.05
CA MET A 218 -5.56 0.69 18.75
C MET A 218 -4.68 -0.29 19.52
N ALA A 219 -3.44 0.06 19.86
CA ALA A 219 -2.59 -0.75 20.75
C ALA A 219 -3.15 -0.78 22.18
N ASP A 220 -3.55 0.38 22.72
CA ASP A 220 -4.15 0.48 24.05
C ASP A 220 -5.54 -0.19 24.07
N ARG A 221 -6.33 -0.10 22.99
CA ARG A 221 -7.56 -0.88 22.83
C ARG A 221 -7.33 -2.40 22.72
N LYS A 222 -6.15 -2.87 22.27
CA LYS A 222 -5.76 -4.29 22.33
C LYS A 222 -5.34 -4.71 23.75
N ARG A 223 -4.56 -3.87 24.46
CA ARG A 223 -4.17 -4.08 25.86
C ARG A 223 -5.39 -4.18 26.78
N ASN A 224 -6.32 -3.22 26.68
CA ASN A 224 -7.56 -3.20 27.46
C ASN A 224 -8.52 -4.37 27.12
N LYS A 225 -8.22 -5.14 26.06
CA LYS A 225 -8.91 -6.38 25.69
C LYS A 225 -8.10 -7.65 25.97
N GLY A 226 -6.95 -7.55 26.66
CA GLY A 226 -6.06 -8.68 26.95
C GLY A 226 -5.35 -9.29 25.73
N MET A 227 -5.42 -8.67 24.55
CA MET A 227 -4.85 -9.22 23.30
C MET A 227 -3.36 -8.87 23.08
N ILE A 228 -2.68 -8.45 24.14
CA ILE A 228 -1.21 -8.26 24.19
C ILE A 228 -0.78 -8.72 25.58
N PRO A 229 0.13 -9.71 25.72
CA PRO A 229 0.65 -10.13 27.01
C PRO A 229 1.43 -9.00 27.69
N SER A 230 1.44 -9.01 29.02
CA SER A 230 2.10 -8.05 29.92
C SER A 230 3.51 -8.49 30.28
#